data_AF-A0A419E534-F1
#
_entry.id   AF-A0A419E534-F1
#
_cell.length_a   1.000
_cell.length_b   1.000
_cell.length_c   1.000
_cell.angle_alpha   90.00
_cell.angle_beta   90.00
_cell.angle_gamma   90.00
#
_symmetry.space_group_name_H-M   'P 1'
#
loop_
_entity.id
_entity.type
_entity.pdbx_description
1 polymer ?
#
loop_
_entity_poly.entity_id
_entity_poly.type
_entity_poly.pdbx_seq_one_letter_code
_entity_poly.pdbx_strand_id
1 'polypeptide(L)'
;MSRSLLLSLLAAALLVLGLATLRGELLALAVPFVLYLLVGFLRVPPTLDLDTHRCLSAERASPGQPVTVTLTLVNRGASLDEIFIEDTLPAGLTLLDGSNRHLATLARGESRTWTYTVTGSRGYYVFPALRVESRDGLGLVRHTDAFAPPGQLLVLPPVLRLKRVPIRPRRTRVYAGTIPARVGGPGVDFFGVRDYQPGDSPRRINWHVSARQADGLYSNEFEQERVADVGLILDGRNRTNLFGGGLSIFDHSVLAAAALTDAFITQGNRVGLLVYGKYLHWTLPAYGKLQREKILHALAGARPGDSDVFADLGHLPTRLFPVNSQIVVVSPLAADDLGVLVHLRARGYQVMVVSPNPVLFEAAHLVPRTQVQQAERVLRLERGLLLKQLRRAGIQTLDWDVTQPFDLAVRHSLSRLPHHTQIAGSVSV
;
A
#
# COMPACT_ATOMS: atom_id res chain seq x y z
N MET A 1 -5.05 -10.26 -44.13
CA MET A 1 -4.26 -11.37 -44.71
C MET A 1 -2.79 -11.04 -44.54
N SER A 2 -1.95 -11.98 -44.09
CA SER A 2 -0.50 -11.74 -44.03
C SER A 2 0.05 -11.57 -45.46
N ARG A 3 1.10 -10.77 -45.63
CA ARG A 3 1.76 -10.58 -46.93
C ARG A 3 2.24 -11.92 -47.51
N SER A 4 2.73 -12.82 -46.64
CA SER A 4 3.11 -14.18 -47.01
C SER A 4 1.96 -15.02 -47.60
N LEU A 5 0.73 -14.91 -47.04
CA LEU A 5 -0.44 -15.63 -47.57
C LEU A 5 -0.91 -15.09 -48.92
N LEU A 6 -0.86 -13.78 -49.13
CA LEU A 6 -1.20 -13.18 -50.43
C LEU A 6 -0.20 -13.59 -51.51
N LEU A 7 1.09 -13.52 -51.19
CA LEU A 7 2.16 -13.89 -52.13
C LEU A 7 2.18 -15.39 -52.41
N SER A 8 1.88 -16.24 -51.42
CA SER A 8 1.77 -17.68 -51.65
C SER A 8 0.56 -18.05 -52.50
N LEU A 9 -0.60 -17.41 -52.29
CA LEU A 9 -1.78 -17.60 -53.14
C LEU A 9 -1.52 -17.12 -54.58
N LEU A 10 -0.86 -15.98 -54.76
CA LEU A 10 -0.49 -15.46 -56.09
C LEU A 10 0.49 -16.39 -56.80
N ALA A 11 1.54 -16.85 -56.10
CA ALA A 11 2.50 -17.80 -56.64
C ALA A 11 1.83 -19.13 -57.02
N ALA A 12 0.95 -19.66 -56.16
CA ALA A 12 0.19 -20.88 -56.45
C ALA A 12 -0.75 -20.71 -57.65
N ALA A 13 -1.47 -19.59 -57.75
CA ALA A 13 -2.35 -19.31 -58.88
C ALA A 13 -1.59 -19.23 -60.21
N LEU A 14 -0.43 -18.56 -60.24
CA LEU A 14 0.43 -18.48 -61.43
C LEU A 14 1.00 -19.84 -61.83
N LEU A 15 1.43 -20.66 -60.85
CA LEU A 15 1.91 -22.02 -61.11
C LEU A 15 0.80 -22.93 -61.67
N VAL A 16 -0.38 -22.92 -61.05
CA VAL A 16 -1.53 -23.74 -61.47
C VAL A 16 -2.01 -23.33 -62.87
N LEU A 17 -2.15 -22.02 -63.12
CA LEU A 17 -2.60 -21.51 -64.42
C LEU A 17 -1.55 -21.73 -65.52
N GLY A 18 -0.25 -21.59 -65.20
CA GLY A 18 0.85 -21.88 -66.11
C GLY A 18 0.92 -23.36 -66.51
N LEU A 19 0.75 -24.27 -65.55
CA LEU A 19 0.66 -25.72 -65.79
C LEU A 19 -0.60 -26.10 -66.59
N ALA A 20 -1.76 -25.55 -66.23
CA ALA A 20 -3.03 -25.84 -66.89
C ALA A 20 -3.09 -25.34 -68.35
N THR A 21 -2.45 -24.20 -68.64
CA THR A 21 -2.44 -23.60 -69.99
C THR A 21 -1.19 -23.94 -70.81
N LEU A 22 -0.23 -24.67 -70.22
CA LEU A 22 1.08 -25.01 -70.81
C LEU A 22 1.87 -23.77 -71.29
N ARG A 23 1.64 -22.61 -70.67
CA ARG A 23 2.33 -21.35 -70.99
C ARG A 23 3.53 -21.13 -70.08
N GLY A 24 4.73 -21.24 -70.64
CA GLY A 24 5.99 -21.01 -69.91
C GLY A 24 6.12 -19.59 -69.32
N GLU A 25 5.47 -18.59 -69.92
CA GLU A 25 5.49 -17.20 -69.46
C GLU A 25 4.88 -17.04 -68.05
N LEU A 26 3.78 -17.75 -67.77
CA LEU A 26 3.12 -17.69 -66.45
C LEU A 26 3.96 -18.38 -65.37
N LEU A 27 4.67 -19.45 -65.73
CA LEU A 27 5.62 -20.12 -64.84
C LEU A 27 6.81 -19.22 -64.54
N ALA A 28 7.36 -18.54 -65.55
CA ALA A 28 8.44 -17.58 -65.37
C ALA A 28 8.04 -16.43 -64.43
N LEU A 29 6.79 -15.95 -64.52
CA LEU A 29 6.26 -14.91 -63.63
C LEU A 29 6.11 -15.38 -62.18
N ALA A 30 5.97 -16.69 -61.92
CA ALA A 30 5.91 -17.24 -60.56
C ALA A 30 7.28 -17.30 -59.87
N VAL A 31 8.38 -17.38 -60.64
CA VAL A 31 9.74 -17.58 -60.10
C VAL A 31 10.16 -16.52 -59.07
N PRO A 32 9.97 -15.20 -59.30
CA PRO A 32 10.35 -14.19 -58.32
C PRO A 32 9.61 -14.34 -56.98
N PHE A 33 8.33 -14.73 -57.01
CA PHE A 33 7.53 -14.91 -55.80
C PHE A 33 7.96 -16.15 -55.03
N VAL A 34 8.21 -17.26 -55.72
CA VAL A 34 8.72 -18.50 -55.11
C VAL A 34 10.10 -18.26 -54.51
N LEU A 35 10.99 -17.57 -55.24
CA LEU A 35 12.33 -17.25 -54.75
C LEU A 35 12.28 -16.33 -53.52
N TYR A 36 11.42 -15.31 -53.54
CA TYR A 36 11.21 -14.41 -52.41
C TYR A 36 10.72 -15.16 -51.16
N LEU A 37 9.72 -16.04 -51.31
CA LEU A 37 9.22 -16.87 -50.22
C LEU A 37 10.27 -17.86 -49.70
N LEU A 38 11.06 -18.46 -50.59
CA LEU A 38 12.13 -19.40 -50.23
C LEU A 38 13.26 -18.71 -49.44
N VAL A 39 13.71 -17.53 -49.88
CA VAL A 39 14.73 -16.74 -49.19
C VAL A 39 14.25 -16.30 -47.82
N GLY A 40 12.98 -15.89 -47.70
CA GLY A 40 12.36 -15.56 -46.41
C GLY A 40 12.36 -16.75 -45.46
N PHE A 41 11.92 -17.92 -45.92
CA PHE A 41 11.90 -19.13 -45.10
C PHE A 41 13.29 -19.57 -44.62
N LEU A 42 14.31 -19.48 -45.48
CA LEU A 42 15.69 -19.89 -45.15
C LEU A 42 16.42 -18.94 -44.21
N ARG A 43 16.01 -17.66 -44.12
CA ARG A 43 16.66 -16.66 -43.27
C ARG A 43 16.12 -16.56 -41.86
N VAL A 44 15.04 -17.27 -41.54
CA VAL A 44 14.41 -17.16 -40.22
C VAL A 44 15.09 -18.10 -39.22
N PRO A 45 15.72 -17.56 -38.16
CA PRO A 45 16.12 -18.41 -37.04
C PRO A 45 14.86 -18.94 -36.31
N PRO A 46 14.80 -20.24 -35.99
CA PRO A 46 13.60 -20.86 -35.43
C PRO A 46 13.33 -20.52 -33.96
N THR A 47 14.28 -19.88 -33.27
CA THR A 47 14.18 -19.52 -31.85
C THR A 47 14.99 -18.25 -31.57
N LEU A 48 14.50 -17.38 -30.70
CA LEU A 48 15.26 -16.22 -30.22
C LEU A 48 16.10 -16.62 -28.99
N ASP A 49 17.42 -16.55 -29.12
CA ASP A 49 18.35 -16.70 -28.00
C ASP A 49 18.81 -15.32 -27.52
N LEU A 50 18.07 -14.78 -26.56
CA LEU A 50 18.27 -13.44 -26.01
C LEU A 50 18.48 -13.52 -24.50
N ASP A 51 19.48 -12.81 -24.01
CA ASP A 51 19.69 -12.60 -22.58
C ASP A 51 19.13 -11.23 -22.20
N THR A 52 18.19 -11.22 -21.25
CA THR A 52 17.36 -10.04 -20.94
C THR A 52 17.53 -9.64 -19.49
N HIS A 53 17.85 -8.37 -19.23
CA HIS A 53 18.03 -7.83 -17.89
C HIS A 53 17.16 -6.59 -17.72
N ARG A 54 16.43 -6.52 -16.60
CA ARG A 54 15.63 -5.35 -16.20
C ARG A 54 16.17 -4.80 -14.89
N CYS A 55 16.49 -3.51 -14.87
CA CYS A 55 16.94 -2.80 -13.68
C CYS A 55 16.04 -1.61 -13.41
N LEU A 56 15.59 -1.44 -12.17
CA LEU A 56 14.79 -0.29 -11.76
C LEU A 56 15.67 0.65 -10.94
N SER A 57 15.53 1.96 -11.13
CA SER A 57 16.24 2.96 -10.33
C SER A 57 15.89 2.86 -8.84
N ALA A 58 14.69 2.35 -8.52
CA ALA A 58 14.28 1.98 -7.18
C ALA A 58 13.25 0.84 -7.22
N GLU A 59 13.41 -0.16 -6.35
CA GLU A 59 12.40 -1.21 -6.14
C GLU A 59 11.28 -0.75 -5.19
N ARG A 60 11.48 0.39 -4.51
CA ARG A 60 10.52 1.00 -3.58
C ARG A 60 10.35 2.47 -3.90
N ALA A 61 9.10 2.91 -4.00
CA ALA A 61 8.76 4.29 -4.32
C ALA A 61 7.57 4.78 -3.49
N SER A 62 7.39 6.10 -3.42
CA SER A 62 6.15 6.73 -2.96
C SER A 62 5.18 6.94 -4.13
N PRO A 63 3.87 7.09 -3.91
CA PRO A 63 2.92 7.33 -4.99
C PRO A 63 3.28 8.61 -5.74
N GLY A 64 3.22 8.56 -7.07
CA GLY A 64 3.60 9.68 -7.92
C GLY A 64 5.11 9.85 -8.14
N GLN A 65 5.96 9.17 -7.37
CA GLN A 65 7.42 9.25 -7.55
C GLN A 65 7.84 8.55 -8.86
N PRO A 66 8.57 9.22 -9.76
CA PRO A 66 9.05 8.62 -10.99
C PRO A 66 10.10 7.54 -10.71
N VAL A 67 9.98 6.39 -11.38
CA VAL A 67 10.94 5.28 -11.36
C VAL A 67 11.39 4.99 -12.77
N THR A 68 12.70 5.03 -13.01
CA THR A 68 13.29 4.73 -14.31
C THR A 68 13.54 3.24 -14.41
N VAL A 69 13.01 2.62 -15.47
CA VAL A 69 13.24 1.23 -15.84
C VAL A 69 14.26 1.19 -16.97
N THR A 70 15.34 0.46 -16.76
CA THR A 70 16.38 0.21 -17.76
C THR A 70 16.29 -1.23 -18.20
N LEU A 71 16.12 -1.45 -19.50
CA LEU A 71 16.13 -2.78 -20.12
C LEU A 71 17.39 -2.93 -20.96
N THR A 72 18.07 -4.05 -20.76
CA THR A 72 19.24 -4.45 -21.55
C THR A 72 18.94 -5.80 -22.19
N LEU A 73 19.09 -5.87 -23.51
CA LEU A 73 18.91 -7.06 -24.31
C LEU A 73 20.23 -7.41 -24.99
N VAL A 74 20.69 -8.67 -24.87
CA VAL A 74 21.91 -9.16 -25.51
C VAL A 74 21.57 -10.33 -26.42
N ASN A 75 21.92 -10.22 -27.71
CA ASN A 75 21.68 -11.30 -28.66
C ASN A 75 22.77 -12.37 -28.59
N ARG A 76 22.41 -13.59 -28.19
CA ARG A 76 23.32 -14.75 -28.17
C ARG A 76 23.14 -15.65 -29.39
N GLY A 77 22.05 -15.49 -30.13
CA GLY A 77 21.69 -16.25 -31.32
C GLY A 77 22.20 -15.67 -32.64
N ALA A 78 21.43 -15.90 -33.70
CA ALA A 78 21.69 -15.35 -35.04
C ALA A 78 21.36 -13.85 -35.09
N SER A 79 21.95 -13.13 -36.06
CA SER A 79 21.63 -11.72 -36.28
C SER A 79 20.15 -11.52 -36.61
N LEU A 80 19.55 -10.50 -36.02
CA LEU A 80 18.13 -10.17 -36.15
C LEU A 80 17.98 -8.83 -36.88
N ASP A 81 17.37 -8.87 -38.06
CA ASP A 81 17.23 -7.70 -38.94
C ASP A 81 16.23 -6.69 -38.38
N GLU A 82 15.10 -7.15 -37.82
CA GLU A 82 14.09 -6.30 -37.22
C GLU A 82 13.53 -6.97 -35.96
N ILE A 83 13.69 -6.32 -34.81
CA ILE A 83 13.12 -6.74 -33.53
C ILE A 83 12.22 -5.64 -32.97
N PHE A 84 10.99 -6.01 -32.67
CA PHE A 84 10.03 -5.21 -31.94
C PHE A 84 9.92 -5.73 -30.51
N ILE A 85 10.29 -4.89 -29.57
CA ILE A 85 10.34 -5.22 -28.15
C ILE A 85 9.24 -4.42 -27.46
N GLU A 86 8.41 -5.08 -26.66
CA GLU A 86 7.37 -4.47 -25.86
C GLU A 86 7.48 -4.93 -24.41
N ASP A 87 7.86 -4.02 -23.52
CA ASP A 87 7.73 -4.26 -22.07
C ASP A 87 6.32 -3.89 -21.63
N THR A 88 5.52 -4.92 -21.35
CA THR A 88 4.12 -4.73 -20.95
C THR A 88 4.07 -4.15 -19.54
N LEU A 89 3.49 -2.97 -19.38
CA LEU A 89 3.39 -2.35 -18.06
C LEU A 89 2.31 -3.04 -17.19
N PRO A 90 2.59 -3.31 -15.91
CA PRO A 90 1.57 -3.72 -14.94
C PRO A 90 0.39 -2.75 -14.87
N ALA A 91 -0.81 -3.29 -14.66
CA ALA A 91 -2.00 -2.47 -14.44
C ALA A 91 -1.81 -1.54 -13.22
N GLY A 92 -2.01 -0.23 -13.41
CA GLY A 92 -1.87 0.80 -12.39
C GLY A 92 -0.54 1.56 -12.42
N LEU A 93 0.44 1.12 -13.23
CA LEU A 93 1.57 1.96 -13.62
C LEU A 93 1.24 2.76 -14.88
N THR A 94 1.66 4.01 -14.90
CA THR A 94 1.56 4.91 -16.04
C THR A 94 2.95 5.26 -16.54
N LEU A 95 3.11 5.30 -17.86
CA LEU A 95 4.32 5.78 -18.52
C LEU A 95 4.35 7.30 -18.40
N LEU A 96 5.42 7.85 -17.83
CA LEU A 96 5.64 9.29 -17.71
C LEU A 96 6.52 9.83 -18.84
N ASP A 97 7.59 9.10 -19.17
CA ASP A 97 8.58 9.54 -20.14
C ASP A 97 9.27 8.35 -20.81
N GLY A 98 9.79 8.56 -22.02
CA GLY A 98 10.38 7.52 -22.86
C GLY A 98 9.35 6.59 -23.51
N SER A 99 9.80 5.41 -23.94
CA SER A 99 8.95 4.41 -24.58
C SER A 99 9.19 3.04 -23.96
N ASN A 100 8.12 2.31 -23.65
CA ASN A 100 8.20 0.90 -23.27
C ASN A 100 8.20 -0.04 -24.50
N ARG A 101 8.19 0.52 -25.71
CA ARG A 101 8.22 -0.18 -26.99
C ARG A 101 9.41 0.29 -27.82
N HIS A 102 10.19 -0.64 -28.34
CA HIS A 102 11.39 -0.35 -29.10
C HIS A 102 11.49 -1.19 -30.36
N LEU A 103 11.82 -0.54 -31.47
CA LEU A 103 12.18 -1.19 -32.72
C LEU A 103 13.70 -1.06 -32.89
N ALA A 104 14.38 -2.17 -33.14
CA ALA A 104 15.83 -2.18 -33.32
C ALA A 104 16.26 -3.27 -34.30
N THR A 105 17.50 -3.18 -34.74
CA THR A 105 18.27 -4.27 -35.35
C THR A 105 19.24 -4.79 -34.30
N LEU A 106 19.54 -6.09 -34.28
CA LEU A 106 20.44 -6.66 -33.27
C LEU A 106 21.34 -7.74 -33.87
N ALA A 107 22.59 -7.38 -34.15
CA ALA A 107 23.58 -8.33 -34.63
C ALA A 107 23.93 -9.38 -33.57
N ARG A 108 24.49 -10.51 -33.99
CA ARG A 108 24.98 -11.54 -33.06
C ARG A 108 26.01 -10.93 -32.09
N GLY A 109 25.78 -11.12 -30.79
CA GLY A 109 26.61 -10.58 -29.72
C GLY A 109 26.38 -9.10 -29.40
N GLU A 110 25.53 -8.40 -30.16
CA GLU A 110 25.21 -7.00 -29.89
C GLU A 110 24.27 -6.88 -28.69
N SER A 111 24.50 -5.82 -27.90
CA SER A 111 23.64 -5.45 -26.77
C SER A 111 22.91 -4.15 -27.05
N ARG A 112 21.62 -4.10 -26.76
CA ARG A 112 20.82 -2.86 -26.81
C ARG A 112 20.26 -2.53 -25.45
N THR A 113 20.41 -1.26 -25.05
CA THR A 113 19.87 -0.74 -23.80
C THR A 113 18.97 0.45 -24.06
N TRP A 114 17.85 0.53 -23.35
CA TRP A 114 16.97 1.69 -23.36
C TRP A 114 16.34 1.90 -21.99
N THR A 115 15.79 3.09 -21.79
CA THR A 115 15.18 3.50 -20.54
C THR A 115 13.81 4.13 -20.78
N TYR A 116 12.92 3.94 -19.81
CA TYR A 116 11.65 4.64 -19.74
C TYR A 116 11.28 4.88 -18.28
N THR A 117 10.43 5.87 -18.03
CA THR A 117 10.04 6.27 -16.66
C THR A 117 8.59 5.95 -16.41
N VAL A 118 8.31 5.29 -15.29
CA VAL A 118 6.96 4.96 -14.85
C VAL A 118 6.64 5.63 -13.52
N THR A 119 5.35 5.83 -13.26
CA THR A 119 4.83 6.19 -11.94
C THR A 119 3.56 5.39 -11.67
N GLY A 120 3.10 5.37 -10.42
CA GLY A 120 1.91 4.61 -10.07
C GLY A 120 1.32 5.01 -8.73
N SER A 121 0.11 4.52 -8.52
CA SER A 121 -0.57 4.58 -7.21
C SER A 121 0.02 3.54 -6.25
N ARG A 122 -0.34 3.62 -4.97
CA ARG A 122 0.06 2.65 -3.95
C ARG A 122 -0.28 1.21 -4.38
N GLY A 123 0.69 0.31 -4.33
CA GLY A 123 0.48 -1.05 -4.82
C GLY A 123 1.75 -1.88 -4.91
N TYR A 124 1.56 -3.16 -5.21
CA TYR A 124 2.62 -4.08 -5.62
C TYR A 124 2.49 -4.33 -7.12
N TYR A 125 3.56 -4.06 -7.86
CA TYR A 125 3.60 -4.18 -9.30
C TYR A 125 4.69 -5.18 -9.69
N VAL A 126 4.28 -6.29 -10.31
CA VAL A 126 5.20 -7.25 -10.92
C VAL A 126 5.16 -7.03 -12.42
N PHE A 127 6.31 -6.71 -13.00
CA PHE A 127 6.42 -6.54 -14.44
C PHE A 127 6.21 -7.90 -15.14
N PRO A 128 5.24 -8.00 -16.07
CA PRO A 128 5.08 -9.15 -16.94
C PRO A 128 6.32 -9.49 -17.76
N ALA A 129 6.22 -10.61 -18.47
CA ALA A 129 7.21 -10.98 -19.46
C ALA A 129 7.30 -9.93 -20.59
N LEU A 130 8.54 -9.59 -20.94
CA LEU A 130 8.94 -8.82 -22.10
C LEU A 130 8.56 -9.60 -23.37
N ARG A 131 7.74 -9.00 -24.23
CA ARG A 131 7.40 -9.59 -25.53
C ARG A 131 8.41 -9.12 -26.56
N VAL A 132 9.00 -10.06 -27.27
CA VAL A 132 9.93 -9.78 -28.37
C VAL A 132 9.39 -10.43 -29.62
N GLU A 133 9.06 -9.62 -30.62
CA GLU A 133 8.69 -10.04 -31.96
C GLU A 133 9.87 -9.78 -32.90
N SER A 134 10.42 -10.83 -33.49
CA SER A 134 11.38 -10.69 -34.59
C SER A 134 10.69 -10.85 -35.93
N ARG A 135 11.17 -10.10 -36.92
CA ARG A 135 10.76 -10.22 -38.31
C ARG A 135 11.99 -10.45 -39.17
N ASP A 136 11.84 -11.26 -40.20
CA ASP A 136 12.84 -11.38 -41.25
C ASP A 136 12.93 -10.06 -42.05
N GLY A 137 14.07 -9.76 -42.65
CA GLY A 137 14.24 -8.56 -43.48
C GLY A 137 13.28 -8.47 -44.68
N LEU A 138 12.54 -9.54 -45.00
CA LEU A 138 11.48 -9.56 -46.02
C LEU A 138 10.06 -9.39 -45.44
N GLY A 139 9.88 -9.45 -44.12
CA GLY A 139 8.59 -9.29 -43.44
C GLY A 139 7.57 -10.41 -43.74
N LEU A 140 8.04 -11.60 -44.10
CA LEU A 140 7.25 -12.77 -44.44
C LEU A 140 6.90 -13.61 -43.20
N VAL A 141 7.82 -13.68 -42.24
CA VAL A 141 7.71 -14.52 -41.06
C VAL A 141 7.87 -13.65 -39.81
N ARG A 142 7.07 -13.97 -38.80
CA ARG A 142 7.10 -13.32 -37.50
C ARG A 142 7.29 -14.40 -36.46
N HIS A 143 8.26 -14.20 -35.58
CA HIS A 143 8.46 -15.05 -34.42
C HIS A 143 8.29 -14.21 -33.16
N THR A 144 7.45 -14.67 -32.24
CA THR A 144 7.19 -13.96 -30.99
C THR A 144 7.57 -14.86 -29.82
N ASP A 145 8.53 -14.39 -29.02
CA ASP A 145 8.91 -15.01 -27.77
C ASP A 145 8.65 -14.08 -26.58
N ALA A 146 8.54 -14.67 -25.39
CA ALA A 146 8.35 -13.96 -24.15
C ALA A 146 9.51 -14.26 -23.19
N PHE A 147 10.15 -13.22 -22.69
CA PHE A 147 11.26 -13.31 -21.73
C PHE A 147 10.81 -12.69 -20.42
N ALA A 148 11.09 -13.32 -19.27
CA ALA A 148 10.62 -12.84 -17.97
C ALA A 148 11.78 -12.32 -17.10
N PRO A 149 12.44 -11.20 -17.46
CA PRO A 149 13.44 -10.62 -16.59
C PRO A 149 12.77 -10.19 -15.27
N PRO A 150 13.39 -10.43 -14.11
CA PRO A 150 12.80 -10.06 -12.82
C PRO A 150 12.60 -8.54 -12.75
N GLY A 151 11.46 -8.12 -12.21
CA GLY A 151 11.14 -6.70 -12.04
C GLY A 151 9.94 -6.54 -11.15
N GLN A 152 10.15 -5.98 -9.97
CA GLN A 152 9.07 -5.66 -9.04
C GLN A 152 9.24 -4.25 -8.50
N LEU A 153 8.12 -3.52 -8.42
CA LEU A 153 8.06 -2.20 -7.84
C LEU A 153 7.01 -2.19 -6.73
N LEU A 154 7.45 -1.84 -5.53
CA LEU A 154 6.58 -1.65 -4.38
C LEU A 154 6.36 -0.15 -4.14
N VAL A 155 5.13 0.31 -4.34
CA VAL A 155 4.75 1.69 -4.04
C VAL A 155 4.09 1.73 -2.66
N LEU A 156 4.84 2.21 -1.66
CA LEU A 156 4.41 2.27 -0.26
C LEU A 156 3.46 3.46 -0.04
N PRO A 157 2.49 3.38 0.90
CA PRO A 157 1.72 4.55 1.30
C PRO A 157 2.65 5.62 1.91
N PRO A 158 2.43 6.91 1.62
CA PRO A 158 3.19 7.96 2.27
C PRO A 158 2.85 8.02 3.75
N VAL A 159 3.89 8.22 4.57
CA VAL A 159 3.77 8.20 6.03
C VAL A 159 3.82 9.63 6.56
N LEU A 160 2.66 10.14 7.00
CA LEU A 160 2.57 11.42 7.68
C LEU A 160 3.07 11.29 9.11
N ARG A 161 4.05 12.11 9.51
CA ARG A 161 4.59 12.08 10.87
C ARG A 161 3.65 12.73 11.86
N LEU A 162 3.16 11.96 12.84
CA LEU A 162 2.38 12.47 13.96
C LEU A 162 3.30 12.66 15.18
N LYS A 163 3.13 13.75 15.94
CA LYS A 163 3.96 14.04 17.13
C LYS A 163 3.70 13.05 18.27
N ARG A 164 2.47 13.05 18.79
CA ARG A 164 2.01 12.12 19.84
C ARG A 164 0.52 11.88 19.66
N VAL A 165 0.13 10.62 19.55
CA VAL A 165 -1.27 10.18 19.60
C VAL A 165 -1.53 9.65 21.00
N PRO A 166 -2.36 10.31 21.84
CA PRO A 166 -2.72 9.77 23.14
C PRO A 166 -3.54 8.49 22.98
N ILE A 167 -3.10 7.43 23.65
CA ILE A 167 -3.84 6.17 23.81
C ILE A 167 -4.08 5.94 25.30
N ARG A 168 -5.20 5.30 25.64
CA ARG A 168 -5.57 4.98 27.03
C ARG A 168 -5.73 3.47 27.21
N PRO A 169 -4.68 2.66 27.01
CA PRO A 169 -4.78 1.22 27.19
C PRO A 169 -5.18 0.87 28.63
N ARG A 170 -6.10 -0.09 28.80
CA ARG A 170 -6.55 -0.56 30.11
C ARG A 170 -5.48 -1.34 30.86
N ARG A 171 -4.58 -1.98 30.13
CA ARG A 171 -3.42 -2.68 30.67
C ARG A 171 -2.19 -2.27 29.88
N THR A 172 -1.18 -1.85 30.61
CA THR A 172 0.16 -1.58 30.08
C THR A 172 1.09 -2.63 30.69
N ARG A 173 1.92 -3.26 29.88
CA ARG A 173 2.89 -4.21 30.43
C ARG A 173 4.00 -3.40 31.10
N VAL A 174 4.23 -3.69 32.38
CA VAL A 174 5.44 -3.23 33.07
C VAL A 174 6.60 -4.02 32.48
N TYR A 175 7.44 -3.36 31.70
CA TYR A 175 8.67 -3.97 31.20
C TYR A 175 9.78 -3.68 32.21
N ALA A 176 10.24 -4.73 32.90
CA ALA A 176 11.42 -4.67 33.76
C ALA A 176 12.49 -5.55 33.10
N GLY A 177 13.35 -4.96 32.27
CA GLY A 177 14.43 -5.68 31.61
C GLY A 177 14.89 -5.06 30.29
N THR A 178 16.05 -5.51 29.83
CA THR A 178 16.79 -4.94 28.70
C THR A 178 16.33 -5.54 27.37
N ILE A 179 15.40 -4.89 26.67
CA ILE A 179 15.41 -4.88 25.21
C ILE A 179 16.05 -3.56 24.82
N PRO A 180 17.10 -3.56 23.98
CA PRO A 180 17.83 -2.36 23.66
C PRO A 180 16.89 -1.40 22.92
N ALA A 181 16.60 -0.27 23.56
CA ALA A 181 16.43 0.96 22.80
C ALA A 181 17.63 1.05 21.84
N ARG A 182 17.41 0.78 20.55
CA ARG A 182 18.45 0.98 19.51
C ARG A 182 18.69 2.46 19.21
N VAL A 183 18.26 3.34 20.11
CA VAL A 183 18.79 4.68 20.32
C VAL A 183 19.03 4.78 21.82
N GLY A 184 20.28 4.68 22.24
CA GLY A 184 20.68 5.15 23.55
C GLY A 184 20.47 6.66 23.57
N GLY A 185 19.39 7.09 24.20
CA GLY A 185 19.11 8.48 24.55
C GLY A 185 18.87 8.57 26.05
N PRO A 186 19.16 9.72 26.69
CA PRO A 186 18.86 9.93 28.09
C PRO A 186 17.34 10.08 28.22
N GLY A 187 16.65 9.17 28.91
CA GLY A 187 15.19 9.28 28.97
C GLY A 187 14.49 8.18 29.74
N VAL A 188 14.71 8.12 31.05
CA VAL A 188 13.57 7.97 31.94
C VAL A 188 13.08 9.41 32.13
N ASP A 189 12.00 9.81 31.45
CA ASP A 189 11.50 11.18 31.59
C ASP A 189 11.12 11.41 33.05
N PHE A 190 11.64 12.49 33.64
CA PHE A 190 11.35 12.85 35.01
C PHE A 190 9.85 13.13 35.16
N PHE A 191 9.16 12.29 35.93
CA PHE A 191 7.73 12.42 36.17
C PHE A 191 7.44 13.38 37.33
N GLY A 192 8.27 13.32 38.36
CA GLY A 192 8.11 14.13 39.56
C GLY A 192 9.04 13.68 40.68
N VAL A 193 8.74 14.12 41.89
CA VAL A 193 9.47 13.74 43.09
C VAL A 193 8.48 13.25 44.13
N ARG A 194 8.81 12.16 44.83
CA ARG A 194 8.04 11.68 45.98
C ARG A 194 8.93 11.49 47.20
N ASP A 195 8.31 11.30 48.35
CA ASP A 195 9.00 10.90 49.57
C ASP A 195 9.78 9.59 49.34
N TYR A 196 11.03 9.60 49.77
CA TYR A 196 11.91 8.43 49.75
C TYR A 196 11.32 7.34 50.65
N GLN A 197 11.18 6.14 50.09
CA GLN A 197 10.78 4.97 50.86
C GLN A 197 12.00 4.06 51.10
N PRO A 198 12.12 3.46 52.30
CA PRO A 198 13.14 2.45 52.56
C PRO A 198 13.04 1.30 51.55
N GLY A 199 14.03 1.21 50.65
CA GLY A 199 14.04 0.29 49.51
C GLY A 199 14.29 0.97 48.17
N ASP A 200 14.11 2.29 48.08
CA ASP A 200 14.48 3.07 46.91
C ASP A 200 16.01 3.12 46.76
N SER A 201 16.49 3.05 45.51
CA SER A 201 17.94 3.13 45.24
C SER A 201 18.48 4.51 45.63
N PRO A 202 19.60 4.60 46.37
CA PRO A 202 20.22 5.89 46.73
C PRO A 202 20.58 6.76 45.52
N ARG A 203 20.80 6.14 44.35
CA ARG A 203 21.06 6.85 43.08
C ARG A 203 19.86 7.62 42.54
N ARG A 204 18.66 7.33 43.03
CA ARG A 204 17.42 8.01 42.64
C ARG A 204 17.03 9.11 43.61
N ILE A 205 17.82 9.40 44.64
CA ILE A 205 17.55 10.52 45.56
C ILE A 205 17.75 11.84 44.81
N ASN A 206 16.74 12.70 44.85
CA ASN A 206 16.84 14.07 44.38
C ASN A 206 17.48 14.92 45.48
N TRP A 207 18.81 15.01 45.45
CA TRP A 207 19.57 15.78 46.42
C TRP A 207 19.23 17.28 46.41
N HIS A 208 18.80 17.83 45.27
CA HIS A 208 18.46 19.23 45.16
C HIS A 208 17.15 19.59 45.86
N VAL A 209 16.13 18.73 45.77
CA VAL A 209 14.87 18.88 46.51
C VAL A 209 15.06 18.55 47.99
N SER A 210 15.77 17.45 48.28
CA SER A 210 16.05 17.01 49.66
C SER A 210 16.89 18.03 50.46
N ALA A 211 17.74 18.82 49.80
CA ALA A 211 18.53 19.86 50.46
C ALA A 211 17.70 21.12 50.82
N ARG A 212 16.53 21.32 50.22
CA ARG A 212 15.66 22.49 50.46
C ARG A 212 14.53 22.23 51.43
N GLN A 213 14.23 20.96 51.72
CA GLN A 213 13.21 20.55 52.69
C GLN A 213 13.89 19.97 53.93
N ALA A 214 13.58 20.54 55.10
CA ALA A 214 14.20 20.14 56.37
C ALA A 214 13.76 18.74 56.84
N ASP A 215 12.60 18.26 56.37
CA ASP A 215 11.89 17.13 56.99
C ASP A 215 11.83 15.86 56.13
N GLY A 216 12.67 15.69 55.10
CA GLY A 216 12.63 14.45 54.32
C GLY A 216 13.65 14.28 53.20
N LEU A 217 13.90 13.02 52.86
CA LEU A 217 14.56 12.63 51.63
C LEU A 217 13.52 12.40 50.55
N TYR A 218 13.85 12.83 49.34
CA TYR A 218 12.97 12.79 48.20
C TYR A 218 13.62 12.01 47.06
N SER A 219 12.86 11.14 46.39
CA SER A 219 13.33 10.34 45.26
C SER A 219 12.69 10.79 43.94
N ASN A 220 13.51 10.86 42.88
CA ASN A 220 13.06 11.08 41.51
C ASN A 220 12.14 9.95 41.07
N GLU A 221 10.90 10.31 40.72
CA GLU A 221 10.01 9.45 39.96
C GLU A 221 10.25 9.64 38.48
N PHE A 222 10.28 8.52 37.79
CA PHE A 222 10.48 8.47 36.35
C PHE A 222 9.23 7.91 35.70
N GLU A 223 8.83 8.46 34.56
CA GLU A 223 7.70 7.95 33.79
C GLU A 223 8.02 6.51 33.39
N GLN A 224 7.20 5.57 33.85
CA GLN A 224 7.35 4.18 33.48
C GLN A 224 6.98 4.04 32.00
N GLU A 225 7.89 3.54 31.17
CA GLU A 225 7.58 3.18 29.77
C GLU A 225 6.47 2.12 29.77
N ARG A 226 5.25 2.58 29.55
CA ARG A 226 4.06 1.75 29.51
C ARG A 226 3.86 1.27 28.09
N VAL A 227 4.25 0.03 27.85
CA VAL A 227 4.10 -0.57 26.54
C VAL A 227 2.69 -1.12 26.36
N ALA A 228 1.97 -0.57 25.38
CA ALA A 228 0.64 -1.02 25.01
C ALA A 228 0.70 -2.00 23.83
N ASP A 229 -0.18 -2.99 23.85
CA ASP A 229 -0.56 -3.72 22.64
C ASP A 229 -1.62 -2.86 21.90
N VAL A 230 -1.35 -2.50 20.64
CA VAL A 230 -2.22 -1.73 19.76
C VAL A 230 -2.62 -2.59 18.56
N GLY A 231 -3.90 -2.85 18.41
CA GLY A 231 -4.49 -3.49 17.22
C GLY A 231 -5.09 -2.43 16.30
N LEU A 232 -4.47 -2.23 15.14
CA LEU A 232 -4.96 -1.34 14.10
C LEU A 232 -5.83 -2.15 13.12
N ILE A 233 -7.10 -1.77 12.97
CA ILE A 233 -8.04 -2.42 12.07
C ILE A 233 -8.33 -1.44 10.94
N LEU A 234 -7.95 -1.79 9.71
CA LEU A 234 -8.25 -1.03 8.50
C LEU A 234 -9.48 -1.64 7.83
N ASP A 235 -10.54 -0.85 7.70
CA ASP A 235 -11.74 -1.24 6.98
C ASP A 235 -11.54 -1.09 5.46
N GLY A 236 -11.49 -2.22 4.79
CA GLY A 236 -11.41 -2.38 3.34
C GLY A 236 -12.67 -2.99 2.74
N ARG A 237 -13.84 -2.86 3.39
CA ARG A 237 -15.12 -3.25 2.79
C ARG A 237 -15.47 -2.28 1.67
N ASN A 238 -15.91 -2.81 0.53
CA ASN A 238 -16.27 -1.97 -0.62
C ASN A 238 -17.48 -1.08 -0.33
N ARG A 239 -18.44 -1.55 0.48
CA ARG A 239 -19.67 -0.81 0.83
C ARG A 239 -19.41 0.55 1.52
N THR A 240 -18.28 0.69 2.22
CA THR A 240 -17.87 1.93 2.89
C THR A 240 -16.87 2.72 2.05
N ASN A 241 -16.51 2.22 0.87
CA ASN A 241 -15.56 2.86 -0.02
C ASN A 241 -16.29 3.76 -1.04
N LEU A 242 -15.83 5.00 -1.13
CA LEU A 242 -16.29 5.99 -2.09
C LEU A 242 -15.11 6.44 -2.94
N PHE A 243 -15.37 6.80 -4.19
CA PHE A 243 -14.39 7.30 -5.13
C PHE A 243 -14.67 8.77 -5.48
N GLY A 244 -13.63 9.60 -5.48
CA GLY A 244 -13.71 11.03 -5.79
C GLY A 244 -12.33 11.59 -6.12
N GLY A 245 -12.24 12.40 -7.19
CA GLY A 245 -11.01 13.14 -7.51
C GLY A 245 -9.80 12.25 -7.84
N GLY A 246 -10.03 11.03 -8.35
CA GLY A 246 -8.96 10.08 -8.68
C GLY A 246 -8.40 9.28 -7.50
N LEU A 247 -8.93 9.50 -6.29
CA LEU A 247 -8.59 8.73 -5.09
C LEU A 247 -9.83 8.13 -4.45
N SER A 248 -9.63 7.08 -3.66
CA SER A 248 -10.69 6.51 -2.84
C SER A 248 -10.63 7.04 -1.41
N ILE A 249 -11.76 7.07 -0.70
CA ILE A 249 -11.76 7.32 0.75
C ILE A 249 -10.99 6.23 1.49
N PHE A 250 -10.93 5.01 0.93
CA PHE A 250 -10.10 3.93 1.43
C PHE A 250 -8.60 4.27 1.37
N ASP A 251 -8.12 4.96 0.34
CA ASP A 251 -6.72 5.39 0.29
C ASP A 251 -6.40 6.39 1.41
N HIS A 252 -7.35 7.26 1.78
CA HIS A 252 -7.22 8.13 2.95
C HIS A 252 -7.18 7.33 4.26
N SER A 253 -8.00 6.28 4.38
CA SER A 253 -7.91 5.32 5.49
C SER A 253 -6.53 4.65 5.57
N VAL A 254 -5.95 4.27 4.44
CA VAL A 254 -4.59 3.69 4.37
C VAL A 254 -3.54 4.70 4.83
N LEU A 255 -3.66 5.97 4.42
CA LEU A 255 -2.77 7.06 4.87
C LEU A 255 -2.85 7.24 6.40
N ALA A 256 -4.06 7.30 6.95
CA ALA A 256 -4.27 7.39 8.39
C ALA A 256 -3.68 6.17 9.11
N ALA A 257 -3.89 4.95 8.60
CA ALA A 257 -3.35 3.72 9.16
C ALA A 257 -1.81 3.70 9.15
N ALA A 258 -1.18 4.17 8.06
CA ALA A 258 0.27 4.27 7.95
C ALA A 258 0.84 5.29 8.96
N ALA A 259 0.22 6.45 9.08
CA ALA A 259 0.60 7.50 10.03
C ALA A 259 0.46 7.05 11.50
N LEU A 260 -0.66 6.38 11.83
CA LEU A 260 -0.90 5.82 13.16
C LEU A 260 0.09 4.71 13.50
N THR A 261 0.40 3.82 12.55
CA THR A 261 1.41 2.78 12.72
C THR A 261 2.78 3.38 13.07
N ASP A 262 3.21 4.37 12.28
CA ASP A 262 4.48 5.06 12.51
C ASP A 262 4.53 5.74 13.88
N ALA A 263 3.44 6.42 14.26
CA ALA A 263 3.31 7.09 15.54
C ALA A 263 3.37 6.10 16.72
N PHE A 264 2.58 5.02 16.67
CA PHE A 264 2.52 4.05 17.77
C PHE A 264 3.81 3.27 17.93
N ILE A 265 4.48 2.89 16.84
CA ILE A 265 5.80 2.23 16.90
C ILE A 265 6.86 3.18 17.44
N THR A 266 6.84 4.45 17.02
CA THR A 266 7.78 5.48 17.52
C THR A 266 7.57 5.77 19.01
N GLN A 267 6.33 5.66 19.50
CA GLN A 267 5.98 5.74 20.92
C GLN A 267 6.34 4.48 21.73
N GLY A 268 6.97 3.46 21.13
CA GLY A 268 7.38 2.24 21.83
C GLY A 268 6.28 1.19 22.01
N ASN A 269 5.12 1.33 21.34
CA ASN A 269 4.04 0.36 21.44
C ASN A 269 4.24 -0.85 20.51
N ARG A 270 3.59 -1.98 20.84
CA ARG A 270 3.43 -3.11 19.91
C ARG A 270 2.28 -2.83 18.99
N VAL A 271 2.50 -2.87 17.68
CA VAL A 271 1.44 -2.60 16.70
C VAL A 271 1.21 -3.84 15.86
N GLY A 272 -0.04 -4.29 15.80
CA GLY A 272 -0.52 -5.28 14.84
C GLY A 272 -1.53 -4.65 13.90
N LEU A 273 -1.59 -5.11 12.65
CA LEU A 273 -2.55 -4.66 11.65
C LEU A 273 -3.55 -5.78 11.36
N LEU A 274 -4.81 -5.43 11.10
CA LEU A 274 -5.82 -6.26 10.46
C LEU A 274 -6.46 -5.46 9.33
N VAL A 275 -6.28 -5.89 8.09
CA VAL A 275 -7.03 -5.38 6.92
C VAL A 275 -8.28 -6.24 6.78
N TYR A 276 -9.45 -5.60 6.83
CA TYR A 276 -10.76 -6.24 6.87
C TYR A 276 -11.56 -5.88 5.61
N GLY A 277 -11.63 -6.79 4.63
CA GLY A 277 -12.32 -6.57 3.35
C GLY A 277 -12.61 -7.88 2.64
N LYS A 278 -12.27 -7.97 1.34
CA LYS A 278 -12.43 -9.22 0.55
C LYS A 278 -11.81 -10.45 1.22
N TYR A 279 -10.62 -10.28 1.78
CA TYR A 279 -9.91 -11.28 2.58
C TYR A 279 -9.35 -10.62 3.84
N LEU A 280 -9.11 -11.42 4.88
CA LEU A 280 -8.42 -10.95 6.08
C LEU A 280 -6.91 -11.06 5.86
N HIS A 281 -6.20 -9.95 6.04
CA HIS A 281 -4.74 -9.93 6.08
C HIS A 281 -4.31 -9.28 7.39
N TRP A 282 -3.44 -9.95 8.15
CA TRP A 282 -3.07 -9.46 9.48
C TRP A 282 -1.59 -9.63 9.82
N THR A 283 -1.15 -8.83 10.78
CA THR A 283 0.14 -8.98 11.46
C THR A 283 -0.10 -8.96 12.95
N LEU A 284 0.59 -9.84 13.68
CA LEU A 284 0.54 -9.85 15.14
C LEU A 284 1.26 -8.62 15.72
N PRO A 285 0.85 -8.12 16.89
CA PRO A 285 1.53 -7.00 17.54
C PRO A 285 3.02 -7.25 17.78
N ALA A 286 3.87 -6.38 17.24
CA ALA A 286 5.32 -6.42 17.46
C ALA A 286 5.93 -5.01 17.43
N TYR A 287 7.24 -4.91 17.65
CA TYR A 287 7.95 -3.64 17.77
C TYR A 287 8.87 -3.33 16.59
N GLY A 288 9.29 -2.07 16.54
CA GLY A 288 10.48 -1.64 15.83
C GLY A 288 10.29 -1.49 14.32
N LYS A 289 11.39 -1.11 13.67
CA LYS A 289 11.42 -0.78 12.24
C LYS A 289 10.95 -1.94 11.36
N LEU A 290 11.31 -3.18 11.68
CA LEU A 290 10.88 -4.34 10.88
C LEU A 290 9.35 -4.53 10.92
N GLN A 291 8.72 -4.33 12.08
CA GLN A 291 7.26 -4.40 12.16
C GLN A 291 6.60 -3.27 11.38
N ARG A 292 7.15 -2.05 11.48
CA ARG A 292 6.70 -0.91 10.68
C ARG A 292 6.70 -1.24 9.19
N GLU A 293 7.83 -1.75 8.68
CA GLU A 293 7.96 -2.13 7.27
C GLU A 293 6.96 -3.24 6.87
N LYS A 294 6.80 -4.28 7.70
CA LYS A 294 5.79 -5.34 7.46
C LYS A 294 4.38 -4.78 7.33
N ILE A 295 4.01 -3.84 8.21
CA ILE A 295 2.70 -3.20 8.16
C ILE A 295 2.57 -2.30 6.92
N LEU A 296 3.59 -1.51 6.57
CA LEU A 296 3.56 -0.67 5.36
C LEU A 296 3.47 -1.51 4.08
N HIS A 297 4.15 -2.65 4.01
CA HIS A 297 4.01 -3.61 2.91
C HIS A 297 2.58 -4.16 2.82
N ALA A 298 1.98 -4.54 3.95
CA ALA A 298 0.59 -4.99 3.99
C ALA A 298 -0.38 -3.90 3.53
N LEU A 299 -0.16 -2.65 3.98
CA LEU A 299 -0.93 -1.50 3.56
C LEU A 299 -0.71 -1.16 2.08
N ALA A 300 0.47 -1.40 1.50
CA ALA A 300 0.70 -1.19 0.07
C ALA A 300 -0.13 -2.13 -0.80
N GLY A 301 -0.29 -3.40 -0.39
CA GLY A 301 -1.11 -4.39 -1.10
C GLY A 301 -2.61 -4.32 -0.80
N ALA A 302 -3.03 -3.56 0.21
CA ALA A 302 -4.43 -3.52 0.65
C ALA A 302 -5.35 -2.93 -0.44
N ARG A 303 -6.45 -3.61 -0.75
CA ARG A 303 -7.47 -3.14 -1.69
C ARG A 303 -8.86 -3.31 -1.08
N PRO A 304 -9.80 -2.39 -1.36
CA PRO A 304 -11.17 -2.59 -0.97
C PRO A 304 -11.75 -3.79 -1.73
N GLY A 305 -12.71 -4.48 -1.13
CA GLY A 305 -13.46 -5.51 -1.85
C GLY A 305 -14.60 -6.10 -1.05
N ASP A 306 -15.46 -6.80 -1.77
CA ASP A 306 -16.67 -7.42 -1.24
C ASP A 306 -16.40 -8.82 -0.70
N SER A 307 -17.11 -9.16 0.36
CA SER A 307 -17.11 -10.48 0.99
C SER A 307 -18.44 -10.69 1.67
N ASP A 308 -19.09 -11.83 1.44
CA ASP A 308 -20.36 -12.16 2.10
C ASP A 308 -20.15 -12.42 3.61
N VAL A 309 -19.00 -13.01 3.96
CA VAL A 309 -18.65 -13.34 5.36
C VAL A 309 -18.19 -12.10 6.13
N PHE A 310 -17.48 -11.19 5.46
CA PHE A 310 -16.91 -9.99 6.05
C PHE A 310 -17.66 -8.72 5.62
N ALA A 311 -18.96 -8.86 5.31
CA ALA A 311 -19.82 -7.76 4.90
C ALA A 311 -20.03 -6.74 6.04
N ASP A 312 -20.11 -7.21 7.28
CA ASP A 312 -20.18 -6.40 8.51
C ASP A 312 -18.93 -6.60 9.38
N LEU A 313 -18.78 -5.85 10.47
CA LEU A 313 -17.67 -6.05 11.42
C LEU A 313 -17.92 -7.20 12.42
N GLY A 314 -19.06 -7.90 12.35
CA GLY A 314 -19.49 -8.89 13.34
C GLY A 314 -18.51 -10.05 13.50
N HIS A 315 -17.77 -10.37 12.43
CA HIS A 315 -16.80 -11.47 12.37
C HIS A 315 -15.36 -11.03 12.63
N LEU A 316 -15.14 -9.88 13.28
CA LEU A 316 -13.79 -9.43 13.62
C LEU A 316 -13.06 -10.49 14.49
N PRO A 317 -11.89 -11.00 14.05
CA PRO A 317 -11.11 -11.97 14.81
C PRO A 317 -10.38 -11.29 15.97
N THR A 318 -11.11 -10.92 17.02
CA THR A 318 -10.58 -10.14 18.15
C THR A 318 -9.46 -10.85 18.90
N ARG A 319 -9.38 -12.19 18.80
CA ARG A 319 -8.31 -13.01 19.40
C ARG A 319 -6.92 -12.73 18.81
N LEU A 320 -6.82 -12.05 17.66
CA LEU A 320 -5.53 -11.62 17.11
C LEU A 320 -4.83 -10.59 18.02
N PHE A 321 -5.60 -9.87 18.83
CA PHE A 321 -5.09 -8.85 19.72
C PHE A 321 -5.26 -9.27 21.19
N PRO A 322 -4.21 -9.10 22.04
CA PRO A 322 -4.30 -9.41 23.46
C PRO A 322 -5.47 -8.72 24.16
N VAL A 323 -6.09 -9.37 25.14
CA VAL A 323 -7.22 -8.80 25.89
C VAL A 323 -6.78 -7.51 26.61
N ASN A 324 -7.65 -6.49 26.62
CA ASN A 324 -7.39 -5.13 27.14
C ASN A 324 -6.40 -4.28 26.30
N SER A 325 -6.08 -4.69 25.07
CA SER A 325 -5.33 -3.88 24.11
C SER A 325 -6.10 -2.61 23.71
N GLN A 326 -5.38 -1.63 23.19
CA GLN A 326 -5.97 -0.52 22.45
C GLN A 326 -6.33 -1.04 21.06
N ILE A 327 -7.59 -0.94 20.66
CA ILE A 327 -8.06 -1.18 19.29
C ILE A 327 -8.29 0.17 18.63
N VAL A 328 -7.69 0.37 17.47
CA VAL A 328 -7.87 1.56 16.64
C VAL A 328 -8.49 1.12 15.33
N VAL A 329 -9.74 1.47 15.10
CA VAL A 329 -10.48 1.15 13.89
C VAL A 329 -10.42 2.33 12.94
N VAL A 330 -9.82 2.15 11.77
CA VAL A 330 -9.79 3.13 10.69
C VAL A 330 -10.87 2.75 9.68
N SER A 331 -12.01 3.44 9.72
CA SER A 331 -13.19 3.12 8.92
C SER A 331 -14.04 4.35 8.65
N PRO A 332 -14.56 4.57 7.44
CA PRO A 332 -15.58 5.59 7.16
C PRO A 332 -16.88 5.42 7.96
N LEU A 333 -17.07 4.26 8.60
CA LEU A 333 -18.22 3.81 9.39
C LEU A 333 -19.51 3.65 8.57
N ALA A 334 -20.17 2.53 8.80
CA ALA A 334 -21.57 2.30 8.45
C ALA A 334 -22.45 2.29 9.71
N ALA A 335 -23.77 2.44 9.54
CA ALA A 335 -24.70 2.56 10.67
C ALA A 335 -24.76 1.29 11.55
N ASP A 336 -24.61 0.11 10.94
CA ASP A 336 -24.61 -1.20 11.58
C ASP A 336 -23.31 -1.51 12.35
N ASP A 337 -22.23 -0.76 12.13
CA ASP A 337 -20.95 -0.96 12.82
C ASP A 337 -21.03 -0.61 14.33
N LEU A 338 -22.03 0.19 14.74
CA LEU A 338 -22.22 0.64 16.12
C LEU A 338 -22.25 -0.52 17.12
N GLY A 339 -23.08 -1.54 16.86
CA GLY A 339 -23.27 -2.66 17.77
C GLY A 339 -21.97 -3.43 17.99
N VAL A 340 -21.20 -3.65 16.92
CA VAL A 340 -19.92 -4.36 16.98
C VAL A 340 -18.90 -3.57 17.79
N LEU A 341 -18.77 -2.28 17.54
CA LEU A 341 -17.80 -1.43 18.25
C LEU A 341 -18.11 -1.33 19.75
N VAL A 342 -19.41 -1.25 20.11
CA VAL A 342 -19.86 -1.30 21.50
C VAL A 342 -19.54 -2.66 22.13
N HIS A 343 -19.71 -3.75 21.40
CA HIS A 343 -19.37 -5.10 21.86
C HIS A 343 -17.87 -5.28 22.11
N LEU A 344 -17.01 -4.71 21.26
CA LEU A 344 -15.56 -4.68 21.50
C LEU A 344 -15.23 -3.98 22.82
N ARG A 345 -15.87 -2.84 23.09
CA ARG A 345 -15.72 -2.11 24.35
C ARG A 345 -16.23 -2.92 25.55
N ALA A 346 -17.35 -3.64 25.40
CA ALA A 346 -17.90 -4.52 26.44
C ALA A 346 -16.97 -5.70 26.77
N ARG A 347 -16.22 -6.23 25.78
CA ARG A 347 -15.18 -7.25 25.98
C ARG A 347 -13.90 -6.74 26.66
N GLY A 348 -13.84 -5.44 27.01
CA GLY A 348 -12.75 -4.84 27.77
C GLY A 348 -11.69 -4.14 26.92
N TYR A 349 -11.80 -4.14 25.59
CA TYR A 349 -10.91 -3.37 24.72
C TYR A 349 -11.12 -1.87 24.88
N GLN A 350 -10.05 -1.10 24.72
CA GLN A 350 -10.13 0.35 24.59
C GLN A 350 -10.23 0.68 23.12
N VAL A 351 -11.36 1.27 22.69
CA VAL A 351 -11.65 1.46 21.27
C VAL A 351 -11.51 2.93 20.90
N MET A 352 -10.72 3.19 19.88
CA MET A 352 -10.65 4.46 19.16
C MET A 352 -11.09 4.21 17.72
N VAL A 353 -11.91 5.10 17.19
CA VAL A 353 -12.37 5.08 15.82
C VAL A 353 -11.82 6.31 15.11
N VAL A 354 -11.06 6.09 14.06
CA VAL A 354 -10.57 7.11 13.16
C VAL A 354 -11.37 6.99 11.87
N SER A 355 -12.19 7.97 11.59
CA SER A 355 -13.17 7.89 10.51
C SER A 355 -12.97 9.02 9.52
N PRO A 356 -12.38 8.73 8.34
CA PRO A 356 -12.47 9.64 7.20
C PRO A 356 -13.95 9.90 6.89
N ASN A 357 -14.37 11.15 6.82
CA ASN A 357 -15.78 11.51 6.73
C ASN A 357 -16.31 11.27 5.29
N PRO A 358 -17.15 10.25 5.06
CA PRO A 358 -17.65 9.92 3.73
C PRO A 358 -18.59 10.98 3.17
N VAL A 359 -19.36 11.64 4.05
CA VAL A 359 -20.35 12.66 3.65
C VAL A 359 -19.65 13.90 3.09
N LEU A 360 -18.63 14.40 3.81
CA LEU A 360 -17.85 15.55 3.34
C LEU A 360 -17.01 15.19 2.11
N PHE A 361 -16.45 13.98 2.06
CA PHE A 361 -15.69 13.50 0.92
C PHE A 361 -16.55 13.45 -0.35
N GLU A 362 -17.75 12.87 -0.28
CA GLU A 362 -18.65 12.78 -1.42
C GLU A 362 -19.16 14.18 -1.84
N ALA A 363 -19.59 15.00 -0.87
CA ALA A 363 -20.08 16.35 -1.14
C ALA A 363 -19.05 17.23 -1.85
N ALA A 364 -17.75 17.11 -1.51
CA ALA A 364 -16.67 17.85 -2.14
C ALA A 364 -16.47 17.52 -3.64
N HIS A 365 -16.98 16.38 -4.11
CA HIS A 365 -16.84 15.92 -5.50
C HIS A 365 -18.13 16.01 -6.32
N LEU A 366 -19.24 16.39 -5.69
CA LEU A 366 -20.52 16.57 -6.36
C LEU A 366 -20.73 18.03 -6.77
N VAL A 367 -21.46 18.25 -7.86
CA VAL A 367 -21.86 19.60 -8.29
C VAL A 367 -22.86 20.16 -7.27
N PRO A 368 -22.63 21.36 -6.70
CA PRO A 368 -23.51 21.92 -5.68
C PRO A 368 -24.88 22.23 -6.27
N ARG A 369 -25.88 21.44 -5.86
CA ARG A 369 -27.32 21.63 -6.16
C ARG A 369 -28.10 21.64 -4.84
N THR A 370 -29.27 22.28 -4.83
CA THR A 370 -30.12 22.37 -3.63
C THR A 370 -30.42 20.99 -3.04
N GLN A 371 -30.70 19.99 -3.88
CA GLN A 371 -30.94 18.60 -3.45
C GLN A 371 -29.71 17.97 -2.79
N VAL A 372 -28.52 18.21 -3.34
CA VAL A 372 -27.24 17.71 -2.77
C VAL A 372 -26.99 18.34 -1.40
N GLN A 373 -27.22 19.64 -1.26
CA GLN A 373 -27.07 20.35 0.02
C GLN A 373 -28.06 19.86 1.08
N GLN A 374 -29.31 19.57 0.68
CA GLN A 374 -30.32 18.99 1.58
C GLN A 374 -29.91 17.58 2.03
N ALA A 375 -29.49 16.71 1.09
CA ALA A 375 -29.00 15.37 1.39
C ALA A 375 -27.76 15.39 2.30
N GLU A 376 -26.78 16.24 2.00
CA GLU A 376 -25.59 16.43 2.84
C GLU A 376 -25.98 16.80 4.27
N ARG A 377 -26.94 17.73 4.44
CA ARG A 377 -27.39 18.15 5.77
C ARG A 377 -28.03 17.00 6.56
N VAL A 378 -28.86 16.18 5.91
CA VAL A 378 -29.47 15.00 6.55
C VAL A 378 -28.40 13.99 6.95
N LEU A 379 -27.50 13.63 6.02
CA LEU A 379 -26.42 12.67 6.28
C LEU A 379 -25.45 13.14 7.36
N ARG A 380 -25.16 14.45 7.44
CA ARG A 380 -24.35 15.03 8.53
C ARG A 380 -25.04 14.90 9.88
N LEU A 381 -26.36 15.06 9.95
CA LEU A 381 -27.12 14.86 11.18
C LEU A 381 -27.11 13.39 11.61
N GLU A 382 -27.38 12.45 10.70
CA GLU A 382 -27.33 11.02 10.97
C GLU A 382 -25.94 10.57 11.44
N ARG A 383 -24.88 10.99 10.74
CA ARG A 383 -23.49 10.74 11.15
C ARG A 383 -23.17 11.34 12.51
N GLY A 384 -23.65 12.56 12.79
CA GLY A 384 -23.52 13.20 14.09
C GLY A 384 -24.17 12.39 15.22
N LEU A 385 -25.33 11.80 14.97
CA LEU A 385 -26.02 10.91 15.91
C LEU A 385 -25.23 9.61 16.15
N LEU A 386 -24.73 8.97 15.08
CA LEU A 386 -23.90 7.76 15.16
C LEU A 386 -22.64 8.01 16.01
N LEU A 387 -21.90 9.08 15.72
CA LEU A 387 -20.69 9.45 16.47
C LEU A 387 -21.00 9.79 17.93
N LYS A 388 -22.14 10.46 18.20
CA LYS A 388 -22.59 10.75 19.57
C LYS A 388 -22.92 9.47 20.36
N GLN A 389 -23.54 8.48 19.72
CA GLN A 389 -23.81 7.17 20.32
C GLN A 389 -22.53 6.42 20.66
N LEU A 390 -21.54 6.40 19.74
CA LEU A 390 -20.21 5.81 20.00
C LEU A 390 -19.52 6.48 21.20
N ARG A 391 -19.52 7.82 21.25
CA ARG A 391 -18.94 8.57 22.40
C ARG A 391 -19.64 8.27 23.71
N ARG A 392 -20.99 8.17 23.71
CA ARG A 392 -21.77 7.78 24.90
C ARG A 392 -21.41 6.37 25.38
N ALA A 393 -21.05 5.47 24.48
CA ALA A 393 -20.53 4.16 24.80
C ALA A 393 -19.06 4.17 25.28
N GLY A 394 -18.44 5.35 25.45
CA GLY A 394 -17.06 5.51 25.90
C GLY A 394 -16.00 5.24 24.82
N ILE A 395 -16.40 5.23 23.54
CA ILE A 395 -15.51 5.03 22.40
C ILE A 395 -14.98 6.38 21.94
N GLN A 396 -13.66 6.51 21.79
CA GLN A 396 -13.06 7.73 21.26
C GLN A 396 -13.28 7.78 19.75
N THR A 397 -13.74 8.92 19.21
CA THR A 397 -14.00 9.07 17.78
C THR A 397 -13.26 10.29 17.23
N LEU A 398 -12.49 10.11 16.17
CA LEU A 398 -11.89 11.14 15.34
C LEU A 398 -12.64 11.14 14.00
N ASP A 399 -13.51 12.13 13.79
CA ASP A 399 -14.17 12.35 12.51
C ASP A 399 -13.32 13.31 11.67
N TRP A 400 -12.74 12.80 10.58
CA TRP A 400 -11.72 13.50 9.82
C TRP A 400 -12.24 13.92 8.45
N ASP A 401 -12.27 15.23 8.21
CA ASP A 401 -12.43 15.78 6.87
C ASP A 401 -11.13 15.62 6.08
N VAL A 402 -11.15 14.75 5.07
CA VAL A 402 -9.97 14.37 4.28
C VAL A 402 -9.39 15.51 3.44
N THR A 403 -10.13 16.61 3.27
CA THR A 403 -9.59 17.84 2.65
C THR A 403 -8.53 18.51 3.52
N GLN A 404 -8.51 18.20 4.82
CA GLN A 404 -7.51 18.70 5.76
C GLN A 404 -6.42 17.64 6.00
N PRO A 405 -5.16 18.07 6.19
CA PRO A 405 -4.08 17.16 6.60
C PRO A 405 -4.43 16.37 7.87
N PHE A 406 -4.18 15.06 7.83
CA PHE A 406 -4.54 14.15 8.92
C PHE A 406 -3.89 14.53 10.27
N ASP A 407 -2.65 15.03 10.25
CA ASP A 407 -1.94 15.43 11.47
C ASP A 407 -2.60 16.61 12.19
N LEU A 408 -3.22 17.53 11.45
CA LEU A 408 -4.02 18.62 12.00
C LEU A 408 -5.31 18.09 12.64
N ALA A 409 -6.01 17.18 11.96
CA ALA A 409 -7.24 16.57 12.47
C ALA A 409 -7.01 15.82 13.80
N VAL A 410 -5.90 15.08 13.89
CA VAL A 410 -5.47 14.39 15.11
C VAL A 410 -5.20 15.40 16.25
N ARG A 411 -4.46 16.49 15.98
CA ARG A 411 -4.15 17.52 16.99
C ARG A 411 -5.40 18.20 17.53
N HIS A 412 -6.33 18.60 16.66
CA HIS A 412 -7.55 19.29 17.07
C HIS A 412 -8.50 18.40 17.89
N SER A 413 -8.60 17.12 17.54
CA SER A 413 -9.56 16.22 18.19
C SER A 413 -9.03 15.63 19.49
N LEU A 414 -7.72 15.39 19.58
CA LEU A 414 -7.11 14.76 20.76
C LEU A 414 -6.65 15.76 21.82
N SER A 415 -6.49 17.04 21.49
CA SER A 415 -6.24 18.12 22.48
C SER A 415 -7.48 18.48 23.30
N ARG A 416 -8.69 18.21 22.79
CA ARG A 416 -9.97 18.60 23.41
C ARG A 416 -10.56 17.56 24.37
N LEU A 417 -9.86 16.46 24.65
CA LEU A 417 -10.35 15.43 25.56
C LEU A 417 -10.17 15.88 27.02
N PRO A 418 -11.26 16.12 27.78
CA PRO A 418 -11.13 16.48 29.19
C PRO A 418 -10.39 15.37 29.96
N HIS A 419 -9.54 15.78 30.89
CA HIS A 419 -9.12 14.93 32.00
C HIS A 419 -10.35 14.64 32.87
N HIS A 420 -11.18 13.66 32.50
CA HIS A 420 -12.15 13.15 33.45
C HIS A 420 -11.37 12.38 34.52
N THR A 421 -11.34 13.03 35.69
CA THR A 421 -10.96 12.58 37.02
C THR A 421 -11.16 11.09 37.23
N GLN A 422 -10.10 10.43 37.70
CA GLN A 422 -10.21 9.18 38.44
C GLN A 422 -11.22 9.41 39.56
N ILE A 423 -12.33 8.69 39.56
CA ILE A 423 -13.18 8.58 40.75
C ILE A 423 -12.34 7.81 41.77
N ALA A 424 -11.78 8.54 42.73
CA ALA A 424 -11.32 7.99 43.98
C ALA A 424 -12.51 7.28 44.64
N GLY A 425 -12.41 5.96 44.75
CA GLY A 425 -13.41 5.09 45.34
C GLY A 425 -12.74 4.04 46.21
N SER A 426 -11.98 4.48 47.21
CA SER A 426 -11.68 3.68 48.39
C SER A 426 -12.32 4.38 49.58
N VAL A 427 -13.63 4.15 49.74
CA VAL A 427 -14.29 4.38 51.02
C VAL A 427 -13.94 3.17 51.88
N SER A 428 -13.01 3.39 52.78
CA SER A 428 -12.82 2.59 53.99
C SER A 428 -13.96 2.89 54.96
N VAL A 429 -14.80 1.88 55.23
CA VAL A 429 -15.38 1.57 56.55
C VAL A 429 -15.45 0.05 56.65
#